data_AF-N1UXC2-F1
#
_entry.id   AF-N1UXC2-F1
#
_cell.length_a   1.000
_cell.length_b   1.000
_cell.length_c   1.000
_cell.angle_alpha   90.00
_cell.angle_beta   90.00
_cell.angle_gamma   90.00
#
_symmetry.space_group_name_H-M   'P 1'
#
loop_
_entity.id
_entity.type
_entity.pdbx_description
1 polymer ?
#
loop_
_entity_poly.entity_id
_entity_poly.type
_entity_poly.pdbx_seq_one_letter_code
_entity_poly.pdbx_strand_id
1 'polypeptide(L)'
;MRSKQEDYRLEYRKLTEHVHSLIQQEAILKSKIQNINKNYKHSLTLPELIYCPTCGADYKNNFEVRFRLADSEEQCIEFLTDIQNEKIVYEEKIIAFKNKLNSVDLNLSQLNKEIETGKEKISLKQYLEIEGKNQAQKAVHNFQNRLKKVLGHRNVKLNKIDEKLQSFNNDDRKNEVIATFENSMRKNLKSLNASGVSEETFKNITGTIRELGSLGPRALLAYYFAYLETIKQNKKGIFCPIIIDSPNQQAQDPFNHKAILKFIQGNQPEGSQIILGVEELHSLDGQKNIIQLVGKKAF
;
A
#
# COMPACT_ATOMS: atom_id res chain seq x y z
N MET A 1 1.43 8.71 33.48
CA MET A 1 1.40 9.08 34.91
C MET A 1 1.77 7.91 35.82
N ARG A 2 1.19 6.70 35.66
CA ARG A 2 1.59 5.51 36.43
C ARG A 2 3.08 5.13 36.32
N SER A 3 3.65 5.15 35.12
CA SER A 3 5.09 4.87 34.93
C SER A 3 5.97 5.87 35.69
N LYS A 4 5.63 7.17 35.71
CA LYS A 4 6.37 8.18 36.49
C LYS A 4 6.31 7.93 38.00
N GLN A 5 5.20 7.44 38.54
CA GLN A 5 5.09 7.10 39.98
C GLN A 5 5.93 5.87 40.36
N GLU A 6 6.05 4.89 39.45
CA GLU A 6 6.93 3.73 39.66
C GLU A 6 8.41 4.13 39.63
N ASP A 7 8.79 5.03 38.72
CA ASP A 7 10.15 5.59 38.65
C ASP A 7 10.52 6.33 39.94
N TYR A 8 9.61 7.18 40.46
CA TYR A 8 9.84 7.89 41.71
C TYR A 8 9.94 6.93 42.91
N ARG A 9 9.10 5.88 42.99
CA ARG A 9 9.20 4.88 44.07
C ARG A 9 10.50 4.10 44.04
N LEU A 10 11.04 3.81 42.85
CA LEU A 10 12.31 3.12 42.70
C LEU A 10 13.49 3.98 43.17
N GLU A 11 13.49 5.26 42.81
CA GLU A 11 14.53 6.21 43.23
C GLU A 11 14.50 6.48 44.73
N TYR A 12 13.30 6.58 45.33
CA TYR A 12 13.14 6.67 46.79
C TYR A 12 13.72 5.45 47.52
N ARG A 13 13.49 4.23 47.01
CA ARG A 13 14.06 3.00 47.59
C ARG A 13 15.58 3.02 47.60
N LYS A 14 16.20 3.38 46.47
CA LYS A 14 17.66 3.48 46.34
C LYS A 14 18.26 4.44 47.36
N LEU A 15 17.64 5.61 47.56
CA LEU A 15 18.10 6.60 48.55
C LEU A 15 17.98 6.05 49.98
N THR A 16 16.88 5.36 50.31
CA THR A 16 16.69 4.77 51.65
C THR A 16 17.63 3.60 51.96
N GLU A 17 17.96 2.80 50.94
CA GLU A 17 18.96 1.72 51.05
C GLU A 17 20.36 2.29 51.32
N HIS A 18 20.72 3.37 50.62
CA HIS A 18 22.01 4.04 50.83
C HIS A 18 22.14 4.61 52.25
N VAL A 19 21.10 5.27 52.77
CA VAL A 19 21.09 5.77 54.16
C VAL A 19 21.19 4.62 55.18
N HIS A 20 20.52 3.49 54.94
CA HIS A 20 20.66 2.32 55.83
C HIS A 20 22.09 1.78 55.85
N SER A 21 22.77 1.75 54.69
CA SER A 21 24.19 1.37 54.62
C SER A 21 25.07 2.32 55.43
N LEU A 22 24.86 3.64 55.31
CA LEU A 22 25.62 4.65 56.07
C LEU A 22 25.40 4.51 57.58
N ILE A 23 24.17 4.21 58.03
CA ILE A 23 23.87 3.95 59.46
C ILE A 23 24.64 2.73 59.98
N GLN A 24 24.72 1.66 59.18
CA GLN A 24 25.49 0.47 59.56
C GLN A 24 26.98 0.77 59.66
N GLN A 25 27.54 1.52 58.71
CA GLN A 25 28.94 1.94 58.72
C GLN A 25 29.24 2.85 59.93
N GLU A 26 28.35 3.81 60.23
CA GLU A 26 28.44 4.68 61.41
C GLU A 26 28.48 3.85 62.71
N ALA A 27 27.64 2.82 62.83
CA ALA A 27 27.59 1.95 64.01
C ALA A 27 28.88 1.14 64.20
N ILE A 28 29.43 0.59 63.11
CA ILE A 28 30.71 -0.15 63.12
C ILE A 28 31.84 0.78 63.57
N LEU A 29 31.88 2.00 63.01
CA LEU A 29 32.94 2.95 63.30
C LEU A 29 32.90 3.47 64.74
N LYS A 30 31.70 3.75 65.28
CA LYS A 30 31.51 4.07 66.70
C LYS A 30 32.00 2.96 67.62
N SER A 31 31.70 1.70 67.29
CA SER A 31 32.18 0.55 68.05
C SER A 31 33.71 0.45 68.01
N LYS A 32 34.31 0.69 66.84
CA LYS A 32 35.77 0.71 66.65
C LYS A 32 36.44 1.81 67.48
N ILE A 33 35.92 3.03 67.46
CA ILE A 33 36.43 4.16 68.27
C ILE A 33 36.34 3.85 69.76
N GLN A 34 35.24 3.25 70.22
CA GLN A 34 35.10 2.83 71.63
C GLN A 34 36.13 1.77 72.02
N ASN A 35 36.42 0.83 71.13
CA ASN A 35 37.44 -0.19 71.37
C ASN A 35 38.86 0.40 71.40
N ILE A 36 39.19 1.30 70.47
CA ILE A 36 40.47 2.02 70.46
C ILE A 36 40.65 2.80 71.77
N ASN A 37 39.63 3.54 72.20
CA ASN A 37 39.61 4.25 73.48
C ASN A 37 39.85 3.35 74.69
N LYS A 38 39.16 2.20 74.75
CA LYS A 38 39.37 1.21 75.82
C LYS A 38 40.80 0.66 75.80
N ASN A 39 41.32 0.33 74.63
CA ASN A 39 42.68 -0.18 74.45
C ASN A 39 43.72 0.86 74.85
N TYR A 40 43.52 2.13 74.48
CA TYR A 40 44.38 3.24 74.86
C TYR A 40 44.38 3.44 76.39
N LYS A 41 43.21 3.54 77.02
CA LYS A 41 43.10 3.64 78.49
C LYS A 41 43.75 2.47 79.20
N HIS A 42 43.56 1.25 78.69
CA HIS A 42 44.19 0.06 79.25
C HIS A 42 45.72 0.11 79.10
N SER A 43 46.23 0.58 77.95
CA SER A 43 47.68 0.73 77.73
C SER A 43 48.35 1.65 78.76
N LEU A 44 47.66 2.66 79.30
CA LEU A 44 48.20 3.53 80.35
C LEU A 44 48.41 2.82 81.69
N THR A 45 47.65 1.75 81.95
CA THR A 45 47.74 0.96 83.20
C THR A 45 48.76 -0.17 83.12
N LEU A 46 49.34 -0.41 81.95
CA LEU A 46 50.24 -1.53 81.70
C LEU A 46 51.71 -1.11 81.78
N PRO A 47 52.61 -2.01 82.22
CA PRO A 47 54.05 -1.77 82.23
C PRO A 47 54.60 -1.59 80.80
N GLU A 48 55.84 -1.11 80.70
CA GLU A 48 56.51 -0.79 79.43
C GLU A 48 56.78 -2.05 78.57
N LEU A 49 56.89 -3.21 79.22
CA LEU A 49 56.96 -4.52 78.58
C LEU A 49 55.75 -5.36 79.00
N ILE A 50 54.95 -5.79 78.02
CA ILE A 50 53.75 -6.59 78.21
C ILE A 50 54.02 -7.99 77.66
N TYR A 51 53.97 -8.98 78.55
CA TYR A 51 54.01 -10.38 78.16
C TYR A 51 52.62 -10.84 77.69
N CYS A 52 52.52 -11.38 76.47
CA CYS A 52 51.28 -11.96 75.98
C CYS A 52 51.19 -13.45 76.30
N PRO A 53 50.27 -13.88 77.18
CA PRO A 53 50.14 -15.30 77.54
C PRO A 53 49.59 -16.17 76.40
N THR A 54 49.08 -15.57 75.33
CA THR A 54 48.48 -16.29 74.19
C THR A 54 49.50 -16.66 73.11
N CYS A 55 50.46 -15.77 72.83
CA CYS A 55 51.47 -16.00 71.79
C CYS A 55 52.90 -16.08 72.33
N GLY A 56 53.12 -15.88 73.63
CA GLY A 56 54.42 -15.96 74.29
C GLY A 56 55.38 -14.83 73.94
N ALA A 57 54.93 -13.81 73.22
CA ALA A 57 55.75 -12.68 72.80
C ALA A 57 55.67 -11.50 73.78
N ASP A 58 56.79 -10.78 73.89
CA ASP A 58 56.92 -9.55 74.64
C ASP A 58 56.66 -8.33 73.76
N TYR A 59 55.68 -7.52 74.14
CA TYR A 59 55.29 -6.30 73.43
C TYR A 59 55.74 -5.06 74.19
N LYS A 60 56.29 -4.08 73.47
CA LYS A 60 56.64 -2.78 74.04
C LYS A 60 55.41 -1.88 74.08
N ASN A 61 55.10 -1.34 75.25
CA ASN A 61 54.08 -0.33 75.48
C ASN A 61 54.73 1.06 75.61
N ASN A 62 55.40 1.45 74.54
CA ASN A 62 56.12 2.72 74.46
C ASN A 62 55.24 3.82 73.85
N PHE A 63 55.77 5.05 73.83
CA PHE A 63 55.10 6.21 73.24
C PHE A 63 54.62 5.98 71.81
N GLU A 64 55.42 5.31 70.96
CA GLU A 64 55.10 5.04 69.56
C GLU A 64 53.83 4.20 69.39
N VAL A 65 53.64 3.17 70.22
CA VAL A 65 52.44 2.31 70.16
C VAL A 65 51.19 3.08 70.62
N ARG A 66 51.31 3.92 71.65
CA ARG A 66 50.22 4.75 72.15
C ARG A 66 49.85 5.87 71.17
N PHE A 67 50.85 6.47 70.53
CA PHE A 67 50.66 7.45 69.46
C PHE A 67 49.94 6.84 68.26
N ARG A 68 50.31 5.62 67.82
CA ARG A 68 49.59 4.91 66.75
C ARG A 68 48.13 4.62 67.09
N LEU A 69 47.83 4.29 68.34
CA LEU A 69 46.44 4.10 68.80
C LEU A 69 45.64 5.41 68.75
N ALA A 70 46.24 6.53 69.18
CA ALA A 70 45.62 7.85 69.12
C ALA A 70 45.45 8.36 67.68
N ASP A 71 46.46 8.21 66.82
CA ASP A 71 46.41 8.53 65.39
C ASP A 71 45.33 7.72 64.66
N SER A 72 45.20 6.43 64.99
CA SER A 72 44.13 5.58 64.46
C SER A 72 42.74 6.00 64.96
N GLU A 73 42.63 6.58 66.15
CA GLU A 73 41.38 7.12 66.71
C GLU A 73 40.97 8.39 65.96
N GLU A 74 41.92 9.31 65.76
CA GLU A 74 41.72 10.56 65.03
C GLU A 74 41.22 10.30 63.60
N GLN A 75 41.87 9.38 62.87
CA GLN A 75 41.42 8.95 61.53
C GLN A 75 40.02 8.34 61.54
N CYS A 76 39.65 7.58 62.58
CA CYS A 76 38.30 7.02 62.70
C CYS A 76 37.26 8.11 63.01
N ILE A 77 37.63 9.17 63.74
CA ILE A 77 36.74 10.31 64.02
C ILE A 77 36.52 11.15 62.76
N GLU A 78 37.57 11.40 61.97
CA GLU A 78 37.44 12.08 60.67
C GLU A 78 36.50 11.30 59.74
N PHE A 79 36.72 9.99 59.58
CA PHE A 79 35.86 9.15 58.75
C PHE A 79 34.42 9.04 59.28
N LEU A 80 34.21 9.12 60.60
CA LEU A 80 32.87 9.21 61.20
C LEU A 80 32.16 10.49 60.77
N THR A 81 32.90 11.60 60.78
CA THR A 81 32.40 12.92 60.43
C THR A 81 31.99 12.96 58.95
N ASP A 82 32.79 12.34 58.07
CA ASP A 82 32.45 12.21 56.65
C ASP A 82 31.17 11.40 56.42
N ILE A 83 31.02 10.24 57.07
CA ILE A 83 29.81 9.41 56.97
C ILE A 83 28.59 10.17 57.49
N GLN A 84 28.73 10.93 58.58
CA GLN A 84 27.64 11.73 59.14
C GLN A 84 27.23 12.86 58.20
N ASN A 85 28.19 13.56 57.59
CA ASN A 85 27.93 14.59 56.60
C ASN A 85 27.24 14.01 55.35
N GLU A 86 27.72 12.87 54.85
CA GLU A 86 27.10 12.18 53.72
C GLU A 86 25.66 11.77 54.05
N LYS A 87 25.43 11.20 55.22
CA LYS A 87 24.10 10.81 55.69
C LYS A 87 23.12 11.99 55.72
N ILE A 88 23.54 13.14 56.25
CA ILE A 88 22.71 14.36 56.26
C ILE A 88 22.28 14.74 54.85
N VAL A 89 23.20 14.74 53.88
CA VAL A 89 22.91 15.07 52.47
C VAL A 89 21.88 14.11 51.87
N TYR A 90 21.98 12.80 52.15
CA TYR A 90 21.00 11.83 51.64
C TYR A 90 19.65 11.90 52.36
N GLU A 91 19.62 12.21 53.65
CA GLU A 91 18.39 12.43 54.42
C GLU A 91 17.62 13.66 53.90
N GLU A 92 18.31 14.76 53.58
CA GLU A 92 17.70 15.93 52.95
C GLU A 92 17.11 15.61 51.57
N LYS A 93 17.82 14.82 50.75
CA LYS A 93 17.31 14.33 49.46
C LYS A 93 16.04 13.51 49.64
N ILE A 94 15.99 12.63 50.64
CA ILE A 94 14.80 11.82 50.96
C ILE A 94 13.61 12.70 51.33
N ILE A 95 13.82 13.74 52.16
CA ILE A 95 12.76 14.67 52.57
C ILE A 95 12.22 15.44 51.36
N ALA A 96 13.10 15.99 50.52
CA ALA A 96 12.71 16.69 49.30
C ALA A 96 11.90 15.79 48.36
N PHE A 97 12.28 14.52 48.27
CA PHE A 97 11.61 13.53 47.44
C PHE A 97 10.23 13.14 47.98
N LYS A 98 10.10 12.94 49.29
CA LYS A 98 8.79 12.71 49.95
C LYS A 98 7.82 13.85 49.71
N ASN A 99 8.29 15.09 49.81
CA ASN A 99 7.45 16.27 49.57
C ASN A 99 6.94 16.33 48.12
N LYS A 100 7.78 15.95 47.15
CA LYS A 100 7.37 15.82 45.74
C LYS A 100 6.36 14.70 45.51
N LEU A 101 6.54 13.54 46.15
CA LEU A 101 5.57 12.44 46.06
C LEU A 101 4.21 12.85 46.66
N ASN A 102 4.21 13.47 47.83
CA ASN A 102 2.98 13.93 48.49
C ASN A 102 2.23 14.97 47.66
N SER A 103 2.92 15.91 47.01
CA SER A 103 2.25 16.90 46.15
C SER A 103 1.63 16.26 44.90
N VAL A 104 2.30 15.26 44.31
CA VAL A 104 1.74 14.49 43.18
C VAL A 104 0.51 13.69 43.63
N ASP A 105 0.56 13.04 44.78
CA ASP A 105 -0.57 12.27 45.30
C ASP A 105 -1.76 13.16 45.69
N LEU A 106 -1.52 14.34 46.26
CA LEU A 106 -2.55 15.35 46.52
C LEU A 106 -3.22 15.81 45.22
N ASN A 107 -2.43 16.15 44.20
CA ASN A 107 -2.95 16.56 42.89
C ASN A 107 -3.79 15.45 42.24
N LEU A 108 -3.33 14.19 42.31
CA LEU A 108 -4.09 13.05 41.78
C LEU A 108 -5.40 12.84 42.55
N SER A 109 -5.38 12.97 43.87
CA SER A 109 -6.58 12.83 44.70
C SER A 109 -7.61 13.92 44.40
N GLN A 110 -7.16 15.16 44.16
CA GLN A 110 -8.02 16.29 43.82
C GLN A 110 -8.62 16.12 42.42
N LEU A 111 -7.81 15.71 41.44
CA LEU A 111 -8.27 15.46 40.07
C LEU A 111 -9.25 14.29 40.00
N ASN A 112 -9.05 13.24 40.80
CA ASN A 112 -10.01 12.14 40.91
C ASN A 112 -11.33 12.58 41.55
N LYS A 113 -11.29 13.42 42.60
CA LYS A 113 -12.51 14.00 43.20
C LYS A 113 -13.27 14.89 42.22
N GLU A 114 -12.58 15.69 41.40
CA GLU A 114 -13.20 16.49 40.34
C GLU A 114 -13.86 15.61 39.27
N ILE A 115 -13.24 14.49 38.90
CA ILE A 115 -13.81 13.50 37.98
C ILE A 115 -15.05 12.80 38.58
N GLU A 116 -14.99 12.37 39.84
CA GLU A 116 -16.11 11.69 40.51
C GLU A 116 -17.30 12.62 40.74
N THR A 117 -17.06 13.84 41.21
CA THR A 117 -18.11 14.87 41.32
C THR A 117 -18.69 15.29 39.97
N GLY A 118 -17.89 15.25 38.89
CA GLY A 118 -18.35 15.44 37.51
C GLY A 118 -19.21 14.28 36.99
N LYS A 119 -18.96 13.04 37.44
CA LYS A 119 -19.77 11.85 37.09
C LYS A 119 -21.07 11.76 37.86
N GLU A 120 -21.09 12.16 39.14
CA GLU A 120 -22.29 12.16 39.97
C GLU A 120 -23.27 13.30 39.61
N LYS A 121 -22.79 14.36 38.94
CA LYS A 121 -23.59 15.51 38.47
C LYS A 121 -23.96 15.47 36.99
N ILE A 122 -24.00 14.29 36.36
CA ILE A 122 -24.58 14.19 35.01
C ILE A 122 -26.09 14.20 35.16
N SER A 123 -26.72 15.32 34.81
CA SER A 123 -28.18 15.37 34.73
C SER A 123 -28.69 14.37 33.69
N LEU A 124 -29.89 13.81 33.89
CA LEU A 124 -30.53 12.91 32.93
C LEU A 124 -30.53 13.49 31.50
N LYS A 125 -30.70 14.81 31.37
CA LYS A 125 -30.60 15.55 30.10
C LYS A 125 -29.24 15.39 29.42
N GLN A 126 -28.13 15.57 30.15
CA GLN A 126 -26.78 15.41 29.60
C GLN A 126 -26.49 13.97 29.19
N TYR A 127 -26.96 12.98 29.96
CA TYR A 127 -26.83 11.57 29.60
C TYR A 127 -27.57 11.26 28.28
N LEU A 128 -28.81 11.73 28.14
CA LEU A 128 -29.58 11.59 26.91
C LEU A 128 -28.93 12.31 25.72
N GLU A 129 -28.34 13.49 25.93
CA GLU A 129 -27.60 14.21 24.89
C GLU A 129 -26.35 13.45 24.43
N ILE A 130 -25.61 12.82 25.35
CA ILE A 130 -24.43 12.01 25.03
C ILE A 130 -24.85 10.75 24.27
N GLU A 131 -25.87 10.03 24.73
CA GLU A 131 -26.36 8.83 24.04
C GLU A 131 -26.97 9.17 22.67
N GLY A 132 -27.69 10.28 22.57
CA GLY A 132 -28.20 10.79 21.29
C GLY A 132 -27.08 11.12 20.31
N LYS A 133 -26.01 11.80 20.76
CA LYS A 133 -24.81 12.07 19.95
C LYS A 133 -24.12 10.77 19.52
N ASN A 134 -23.99 9.80 20.43
CA ASN A 134 -23.37 8.51 20.14
C ASN A 134 -24.18 7.73 19.09
N GLN A 135 -25.51 7.70 19.21
CA GLN A 135 -26.36 7.06 18.21
C GLN A 135 -26.29 7.78 16.86
N ALA A 136 -26.34 9.10 16.84
CA ALA A 136 -26.21 9.88 15.61
C ALA A 136 -24.86 9.63 14.92
N GLN A 137 -23.76 9.60 15.68
CA GLN A 137 -22.44 9.28 15.16
C GLN A 137 -22.38 7.86 14.58
N LYS A 138 -22.95 6.86 15.27
CA LYS A 138 -23.05 5.48 14.76
C LYS A 138 -23.84 5.42 13.45
N ALA A 139 -24.97 6.12 13.37
CA ALA A 139 -25.78 6.17 12.17
C ALA A 139 -25.02 6.79 10.98
N VAL A 140 -24.33 7.90 11.20
CA VAL A 140 -23.49 8.55 10.18
C VAL A 140 -22.35 7.62 9.75
N HIS A 141 -21.67 6.98 10.69
CA HIS A 141 -20.57 6.05 10.38
C HIS A 141 -21.05 4.85 9.56
N ASN A 142 -22.20 4.27 9.92
CA ASN A 142 -22.82 3.18 9.17
C ASN A 142 -23.20 3.61 7.75
N PHE A 143 -23.76 4.82 7.59
CA PHE A 143 -24.09 5.38 6.29
C PHE A 143 -22.84 5.59 5.43
N GLN A 144 -21.77 6.16 6.00
CA GLN A 144 -20.47 6.33 5.33
C GLN A 144 -19.90 4.98 4.87
N ASN A 145 -19.95 3.96 5.73
CA ASN A 145 -19.47 2.62 5.38
C ASN A 145 -20.31 1.99 4.26
N ARG A 146 -21.63 2.18 4.27
CA ARG A 146 -22.50 1.74 3.17
C ARG A 146 -22.14 2.42 1.86
N LEU A 147 -21.96 3.74 1.86
CA LEU A 147 -21.56 4.50 0.67
C LEU A 147 -20.19 4.05 0.15
N LYS A 148 -19.20 3.85 1.03
CA LYS A 148 -17.88 3.32 0.65
C LYS A 148 -17.98 1.96 -0.04
N LYS A 149 -18.81 1.04 0.46
CA LYS A 149 -19.05 -0.26 -0.20
C LYS A 149 -19.66 -0.10 -1.59
N VAL A 150 -20.68 0.75 -1.73
CA VAL A 150 -21.32 1.01 -3.04
C VAL A 150 -20.32 1.62 -4.02
N LEU A 151 -19.51 2.59 -3.59
CA LEU A 151 -18.45 3.18 -4.41
C LEU A 151 -17.40 2.15 -4.82
N GLY A 152 -16.95 1.30 -3.89
CA GLY A 152 -16.03 0.21 -4.19
C GLY A 152 -16.56 -0.73 -5.27
N HIS A 153 -17.81 -1.18 -5.15
CA HIS A 153 -18.44 -2.03 -6.17
C HIS A 153 -18.59 -1.34 -7.54
N ARG A 154 -18.92 -0.04 -7.56
CA ARG A 154 -19.00 0.72 -8.81
C ARG A 154 -17.63 0.91 -9.45
N ASN A 155 -16.60 1.22 -8.69
CA ASN A 155 -15.23 1.36 -9.20
C ASN A 155 -14.71 0.05 -9.80
N VAL A 156 -14.98 -1.10 -9.18
CA VAL A 156 -14.61 -2.41 -9.77
C VAL A 156 -15.31 -2.62 -11.12
N LYS A 157 -16.58 -2.22 -11.25
CA LYS A 157 -17.28 -2.31 -12.54
C LYS A 157 -16.71 -1.34 -13.58
N LEU A 158 -16.38 -0.11 -13.18
CA LEU A 158 -15.76 0.88 -14.06
C LEU A 158 -14.41 0.37 -14.58
N ASN A 159 -13.52 -0.09 -13.69
CA ASN A 159 -12.22 -0.64 -14.09
C ASN A 159 -12.37 -1.80 -15.09
N LYS A 160 -13.33 -2.71 -14.88
CA LYS A 160 -13.60 -3.80 -15.84
C LYS A 160 -14.09 -3.31 -17.20
N ILE A 161 -14.84 -2.21 -17.24
CA ILE A 161 -15.29 -1.59 -18.49
C ILE A 161 -14.10 -0.90 -19.16
N ASP A 162 -13.28 -0.18 -18.41
CA ASP A 162 -12.10 0.52 -18.92
C ASP A 162 -11.07 -0.46 -19.49
N GLU A 163 -10.80 -1.57 -18.81
CA GLU A 163 -9.94 -2.65 -19.33
C GLU A 163 -10.48 -3.20 -20.66
N LYS A 164 -11.80 -3.41 -20.76
CA LYS A 164 -12.42 -3.82 -22.02
C LYS A 164 -12.28 -2.75 -23.10
N LEU A 165 -12.49 -1.47 -22.78
CA LEU A 165 -12.32 -0.37 -23.73
C LEU A 165 -10.88 -0.27 -24.24
N GLN A 166 -9.90 -0.39 -23.35
CA GLN A 166 -8.49 -0.43 -23.72
C GLN A 166 -8.18 -1.62 -24.63
N SER A 167 -8.79 -2.80 -24.40
CA SER A 167 -8.63 -3.95 -25.31
C SER A 167 -9.15 -3.69 -26.74
N PHE A 168 -10.10 -2.76 -26.92
CA PHE A 168 -10.57 -2.36 -28.25
C PHE A 168 -9.67 -1.31 -28.90
N ASN A 169 -9.00 -0.48 -28.10
CA ASN A 169 -8.00 0.53 -28.50
C ASN A 169 -6.58 -0.05 -28.51
N ASN A 170 -6.43 -1.26 -29.05
CA ASN A 170 -5.12 -1.84 -29.27
C ASN A 170 -4.63 -1.45 -30.67
N ASP A 171 -3.56 -0.65 -30.73
CA ASP A 171 -2.94 -0.20 -31.98
C ASP A 171 -2.42 -1.38 -32.83
N ASP A 172 -1.95 -2.47 -32.22
CA ASP A 172 -1.53 -3.68 -32.93
C ASP A 172 -2.71 -4.31 -33.67
N ARG A 173 -3.87 -4.40 -33.00
CA ARG A 173 -5.10 -4.91 -33.62
C ARG A 173 -5.54 -4.00 -34.77
N LYS A 174 -5.44 -2.69 -34.61
CA LYS A 174 -5.77 -1.73 -35.68
C LYS A 174 -4.85 -1.93 -36.88
N ASN A 175 -3.55 -2.09 -36.66
CA ASN A 175 -2.57 -2.32 -37.72
C ASN A 175 -2.79 -3.66 -38.42
N GLU A 176 -3.16 -4.71 -37.69
CA GLU A 176 -3.50 -6.02 -38.25
C GLU A 176 -4.73 -5.95 -39.18
N VAL A 177 -5.77 -5.23 -38.76
CA VAL A 177 -6.99 -5.00 -39.57
C VAL A 177 -6.65 -4.24 -40.86
N ILE A 178 -5.84 -3.18 -40.77
CA ILE A 178 -5.43 -2.39 -41.94
C ILE A 178 -4.59 -3.25 -42.89
N ALA A 179 -3.61 -4.00 -42.38
CA ALA A 179 -2.77 -4.88 -43.19
C ALA A 179 -3.60 -5.97 -43.89
N THR A 180 -4.59 -6.54 -43.21
CA THR A 180 -5.53 -7.51 -43.79
C THR A 180 -6.29 -6.91 -44.96
N PHE A 181 -6.82 -5.70 -44.78
CA PHE A 181 -7.54 -4.98 -45.82
C PHE A 181 -6.65 -4.67 -47.03
N GLU A 182 -5.46 -4.11 -46.80
CA GLU A 182 -4.51 -3.76 -47.87
C GLU A 182 -4.06 -4.98 -48.67
N ASN A 183 -3.75 -6.09 -47.99
CA ASN A 183 -3.35 -7.34 -48.64
C ASN A 183 -4.49 -7.92 -49.49
N SER A 184 -5.72 -7.88 -48.96
CA SER A 184 -6.92 -8.31 -49.69
C SER A 184 -7.16 -7.42 -50.91
N MET A 185 -6.99 -6.10 -50.77
CA MET A 185 -7.15 -5.15 -51.86
C MET A 185 -6.14 -5.42 -52.99
N ARG A 186 -4.86 -5.59 -52.67
CA ARG A 186 -3.81 -5.93 -53.66
C ARG A 186 -4.13 -7.23 -54.40
N LYS A 187 -4.54 -8.26 -53.67
CA LYS A 187 -4.93 -9.56 -54.25
C LYS A 187 -6.12 -9.42 -55.20
N ASN A 188 -7.13 -8.66 -54.78
CA ASN A 188 -8.36 -8.48 -55.54
C ASN A 188 -8.13 -7.63 -56.81
N LEU A 189 -7.39 -6.52 -56.68
CA LEU A 189 -7.00 -5.68 -57.83
C LEU A 189 -6.26 -6.48 -58.89
N LYS A 190 -5.31 -7.34 -58.47
CA LYS A 190 -4.58 -8.22 -59.39
C LYS A 190 -5.54 -9.21 -60.09
N SER A 191 -6.49 -9.78 -59.35
CA SER A 191 -7.46 -10.75 -59.89
C SER A 191 -8.45 -10.12 -60.87
N LEU A 192 -8.71 -8.82 -60.74
CA LEU A 192 -9.61 -8.04 -61.58
C LEU A 192 -8.88 -7.24 -62.69
N ASN A 193 -7.58 -7.51 -62.92
CA ASN A 193 -6.75 -6.78 -63.87
C ASN A 193 -6.77 -5.26 -63.66
N ALA A 194 -6.83 -4.83 -62.40
CA ALA A 194 -6.94 -3.44 -61.97
C ALA A 194 -5.69 -2.94 -61.22
N SER A 195 -4.52 -3.51 -61.52
CA SER A 195 -3.25 -3.15 -60.85
C SER A 195 -2.78 -1.71 -61.09
N GLY A 196 -3.45 -0.94 -61.95
CA GLY A 196 -3.16 0.48 -62.20
C GLY A 196 -3.64 1.42 -61.09
N VAL A 197 -4.42 0.93 -60.12
CA VAL A 197 -4.89 1.71 -58.97
C VAL A 197 -3.74 1.99 -58.01
N SER A 198 -3.54 3.26 -57.65
CA SER A 198 -2.50 3.65 -56.69
C SER A 198 -2.76 3.06 -55.30
N GLU A 199 -1.70 2.60 -54.64
CA GLU A 199 -1.77 2.10 -53.27
C GLU A 199 -2.20 3.17 -52.28
N GLU A 200 -1.88 4.43 -52.55
CA GLU A 200 -2.27 5.55 -51.70
C GLU A 200 -3.79 5.67 -51.58
N THR A 201 -4.53 5.23 -52.59
CA THR A 201 -6.00 5.27 -52.64
C THR A 201 -6.65 4.34 -51.60
N PHE A 202 -5.95 3.28 -51.18
CA PHE A 202 -6.51 2.25 -50.28
C PHE A 202 -5.67 1.98 -49.01
N LYS A 203 -4.65 2.79 -48.72
CA LYS A 203 -3.97 2.77 -47.41
C LYS A 203 -4.91 3.07 -46.25
N ASN A 204 -5.95 3.88 -46.50
CA ASN A 204 -7.02 4.09 -45.55
C ASN A 204 -8.21 3.22 -45.92
N ILE A 205 -8.70 2.41 -44.97
CA ILE A 205 -9.89 1.58 -45.16
C ILE A 205 -11.14 2.41 -45.48
N THR A 206 -11.20 3.67 -45.05
CA THR A 206 -12.28 4.61 -45.39
C THR A 206 -11.97 5.47 -46.63
N GLY A 207 -10.94 5.10 -47.39
CA GLY A 207 -10.58 5.78 -48.63
C GLY A 207 -11.69 5.71 -49.68
N THR A 208 -11.73 6.70 -50.57
CA THR A 208 -12.67 6.74 -51.69
C THR A 208 -11.96 6.33 -52.97
N ILE A 209 -12.47 5.31 -53.66
CA ILE A 209 -11.97 4.92 -54.98
C ILE A 209 -12.46 5.95 -56.02
N ARG A 210 -11.53 6.67 -56.67
CA ARG A 210 -11.83 7.74 -57.66
C ARG A 210 -11.34 7.43 -59.07
N GLU A 211 -11.19 6.15 -59.38
CA GLU A 211 -10.67 5.69 -60.67
C GLU A 211 -11.67 5.97 -61.80
N LEU A 212 -11.16 6.37 -62.97
CA LEU A 212 -11.96 6.73 -64.15
C LEU A 212 -12.06 5.57 -65.15
N GLY A 213 -13.13 5.59 -65.94
CA GLY A 213 -13.37 4.59 -66.98
C GLY A 213 -13.51 3.17 -66.43
N SER A 214 -13.26 2.18 -67.28
CA SER A 214 -13.53 0.76 -67.00
C SER A 214 -12.74 0.18 -65.81
N LEU A 215 -11.71 0.90 -65.33
CA LEU A 215 -10.96 0.55 -64.12
C LEU A 215 -11.78 0.81 -62.84
N GLY A 216 -12.63 1.85 -62.83
CA GLY A 216 -13.45 2.26 -61.69
C GLY A 216 -14.31 1.13 -61.10
N PRO A 217 -15.19 0.50 -61.89
CA PRO A 217 -16.02 -0.61 -61.40
C PRO A 217 -15.22 -1.77 -60.83
N ARG A 218 -14.07 -2.09 -61.44
CA ARG A 218 -13.18 -3.19 -61.01
C ARG A 218 -12.46 -2.85 -59.71
N ALA A 219 -11.98 -1.62 -59.57
CA ALA A 219 -11.38 -1.12 -58.34
C ALA A 219 -12.39 -1.08 -57.19
N LEU A 220 -13.63 -0.67 -57.47
CA LEU A 220 -14.71 -0.64 -56.48
C LEU A 220 -15.10 -2.06 -56.02
N LEU A 221 -15.17 -3.01 -56.95
CA LEU A 221 -15.42 -4.41 -56.63
C LEU A 221 -14.30 -5.01 -55.76
N ALA A 222 -13.03 -4.70 -56.09
CA ALA A 222 -11.88 -5.12 -55.29
C ALA A 222 -11.96 -4.59 -53.85
N TYR A 223 -12.33 -3.32 -53.71
CA TYR A 223 -12.48 -2.62 -52.43
C TYR A 223 -13.56 -3.27 -51.56
N TYR A 224 -14.77 -3.50 -52.11
CA TYR A 224 -15.86 -4.10 -51.33
C TYR A 224 -15.56 -5.53 -50.89
N PHE A 225 -14.95 -6.35 -51.76
CA PHE A 225 -14.56 -7.71 -51.37
C PHE A 225 -13.41 -7.73 -50.36
N ALA A 226 -12.48 -6.76 -50.42
CA ALA A 226 -11.45 -6.60 -49.39
C ALA A 226 -12.06 -6.21 -48.04
N TYR A 227 -13.09 -5.36 -48.06
CA TYR A 227 -13.84 -4.99 -46.86
C TYR A 227 -14.59 -6.18 -46.24
N LEU A 228 -15.27 -6.98 -47.09
CA LEU A 228 -15.98 -8.19 -46.66
C LEU A 228 -15.03 -9.24 -46.05
N GLU A 229 -13.86 -9.46 -46.66
CA GLU A 229 -12.84 -10.36 -46.11
C GLU A 229 -12.31 -9.86 -44.77
N THR A 230 -12.10 -8.54 -44.63
CA THR A 230 -11.66 -7.92 -43.38
C THR A 230 -12.70 -8.10 -42.28
N ILE A 231 -13.99 -7.95 -42.59
CA ILE A 231 -15.09 -8.24 -41.65
C ILE A 231 -15.06 -9.72 -41.22
N LYS A 232 -14.84 -10.64 -42.18
CA LYS A 232 -14.82 -12.09 -41.93
C LYS A 232 -13.75 -12.46 -40.91
N GLN A 233 -12.52 -11.99 -41.15
CA GLN A 233 -11.37 -12.34 -40.32
C GLN A 233 -11.50 -11.79 -38.89
N ASN A 234 -12.19 -10.67 -38.72
CA ASN A 234 -12.42 -10.06 -37.41
C ASN A 234 -13.59 -10.66 -36.62
N LYS A 235 -14.30 -11.67 -37.15
CA LYS A 235 -15.32 -12.53 -36.48
C LYS A 235 -16.38 -11.79 -35.64
N LYS A 236 -16.67 -10.52 -35.96
CA LYS A 236 -17.59 -9.66 -35.19
C LYS A 236 -18.75 -9.11 -36.01
N GLY A 237 -18.82 -9.40 -37.30
CA GLY A 237 -19.88 -8.93 -38.19
C GLY A 237 -20.91 -10.01 -38.52
N ILE A 238 -22.17 -9.59 -38.65
CA ILE A 238 -23.20 -10.38 -39.33
C ILE A 238 -23.00 -10.14 -40.84
N PHE A 239 -22.97 -11.21 -41.64
CA PHE A 239 -22.96 -11.10 -43.09
C PHE A 239 -24.39 -10.95 -43.60
N CYS A 240 -24.71 -9.78 -44.14
CA CYS A 240 -25.90 -9.59 -44.95
C CYS A 240 -25.69 -10.24 -46.34
N PRO A 241 -26.78 -10.58 -47.06
CA PRO A 241 -26.68 -10.91 -48.48
C PRO A 241 -25.97 -9.81 -49.26
N ILE A 242 -25.01 -10.20 -50.08
CA ILE A 242 -24.24 -9.31 -50.94
C ILE A 242 -25.00 -9.22 -52.27
N ILE A 243 -25.55 -8.04 -52.56
CA ILE A 243 -26.33 -7.81 -53.77
C ILE A 243 -25.46 -7.04 -54.76
N ILE A 244 -25.24 -7.63 -55.93
CA ILE A 244 -24.50 -7.01 -57.03
C ILE A 244 -25.46 -6.93 -58.21
N ASP A 245 -25.94 -5.73 -58.50
CA ASP A 245 -26.73 -5.47 -59.69
C ASP A 245 -25.80 -5.13 -60.85
N SER A 246 -25.88 -5.91 -61.92
CA SER A 246 -25.21 -5.67 -63.19
C SER A 246 -23.69 -5.51 -63.05
N PRO A 247 -22.93 -6.60 -62.85
CA PRO A 247 -21.48 -6.56 -62.67
C PRO A 247 -20.72 -6.06 -63.91
N ASN A 248 -21.35 -6.05 -65.09
CA ASN A 248 -20.77 -5.55 -66.34
C ASN A 248 -20.91 -4.03 -66.52
N GLN A 249 -20.50 -3.26 -65.53
CA GLN A 249 -20.63 -1.81 -65.61
C GLN A 249 -19.68 -1.21 -66.65
N GLN A 250 -20.16 -0.21 -67.38
CA GLN A 250 -19.44 0.51 -68.45
C GLN A 250 -19.00 -0.39 -69.62
N ALA A 251 -19.71 -1.50 -69.85
CA ALA A 251 -19.46 -2.44 -70.96
C ALA A 251 -17.99 -2.89 -71.02
N GLN A 252 -17.57 -3.67 -70.03
CA GLN A 252 -16.22 -4.24 -69.99
C GLN A 252 -15.99 -5.12 -71.22
N ASP A 253 -14.75 -5.17 -71.70
CA ASP A 253 -14.39 -6.12 -72.74
C ASP A 253 -14.60 -7.58 -72.26
N PRO A 254 -14.78 -8.54 -73.19
CA PRO A 254 -15.09 -9.93 -72.82
C PRO A 254 -14.08 -10.59 -71.87
N PHE A 255 -12.80 -10.19 -71.95
CA PHE A 255 -11.76 -10.73 -71.08
C PHE A 255 -11.93 -10.23 -69.64
N ASN A 256 -12.13 -8.93 -69.45
CA ASN A 256 -12.36 -8.34 -68.13
C ASN A 256 -13.74 -8.69 -67.55
N HIS A 257 -14.78 -8.79 -68.37
CA HIS A 257 -16.10 -9.24 -67.94
C HIS A 257 -16.05 -10.65 -67.35
N LYS A 258 -15.36 -11.58 -68.02
CA LYS A 258 -15.14 -12.95 -67.53
C LYS A 258 -14.34 -12.97 -66.22
N ALA A 259 -13.34 -12.11 -66.09
CA ALA A 259 -12.56 -11.98 -64.86
C ALA A 259 -13.42 -11.51 -63.68
N ILE A 260 -14.31 -10.54 -63.89
CA ILE A 260 -15.25 -10.04 -62.87
C ILE A 260 -16.17 -11.16 -62.37
N LEU A 261 -16.81 -11.91 -63.28
CA LEU A 261 -17.74 -12.96 -62.89
C LEU A 261 -17.05 -14.10 -62.13
N LYS A 262 -15.88 -14.54 -62.61
CA LYS A 262 -15.06 -15.52 -61.89
C LYS A 262 -14.62 -15.02 -60.53
N PHE A 263 -14.25 -13.75 -60.43
CA PHE A 263 -13.85 -13.14 -59.17
C PHE A 263 -14.99 -13.16 -58.15
N ILE A 264 -16.20 -12.73 -58.54
CA ILE A 264 -17.39 -12.72 -57.66
C ILE A 264 -17.69 -14.13 -57.17
N GLN A 265 -17.73 -15.12 -58.08
CA GLN A 265 -18.02 -16.51 -57.74
C GLN A 265 -16.94 -17.13 -56.82
N GLY A 266 -15.66 -16.84 -57.09
CA GLY A 266 -14.54 -17.44 -56.36
C GLY A 266 -14.23 -16.79 -55.02
N ASN A 267 -14.71 -15.57 -54.77
CA ASN A 267 -14.39 -14.81 -53.55
C ASN A 267 -15.62 -14.56 -52.66
N GLN A 268 -16.71 -15.32 -52.84
CA GLN A 268 -17.82 -15.31 -51.90
C GLN A 268 -17.33 -15.64 -50.49
N PRO A 269 -17.53 -14.76 -49.49
CA PRO A 269 -17.22 -15.10 -48.11
C PRO A 269 -18.00 -16.33 -47.66
N GLU A 270 -17.32 -17.28 -47.03
CA GLU A 270 -17.95 -18.48 -46.48
C GLU A 270 -19.07 -18.12 -45.49
N GLY A 271 -20.22 -18.79 -45.61
CA GLY A 271 -21.40 -18.51 -44.81
C GLY A 271 -22.18 -17.25 -45.23
N SER A 272 -21.79 -16.57 -46.32
CA SER A 272 -22.57 -15.48 -46.92
C SER A 272 -23.40 -15.95 -48.11
N GLN A 273 -24.33 -15.10 -48.57
CA GLN A 273 -25.09 -15.29 -49.82
C GLN A 273 -24.73 -14.16 -50.79
N ILE A 274 -24.45 -14.48 -52.05
CA ILE A 274 -24.37 -13.50 -53.15
C ILE A 274 -25.63 -13.61 -54.00
N ILE A 275 -26.26 -12.47 -54.28
CA ILE A 275 -27.33 -12.31 -55.26
C ILE A 275 -26.77 -11.45 -56.40
N LEU A 276 -26.68 -12.04 -57.59
CA LEU A 276 -26.06 -11.41 -58.74
C LEU A 276 -27.09 -11.20 -59.85
N GLY A 277 -27.33 -9.95 -60.23
CA GLY A 277 -28.08 -9.60 -61.43
C GLY A 277 -27.17 -9.64 -62.65
N VAL A 278 -27.45 -10.51 -63.62
CA VAL A 278 -26.68 -10.61 -64.87
C VAL A 278 -27.60 -10.49 -66.08
N GLU A 279 -27.11 -9.84 -67.14
CA GLU A 279 -27.80 -9.77 -68.44
C GLU A 279 -27.59 -11.06 -69.25
N GLU A 280 -26.37 -11.61 -69.20
CA GLU A 280 -25.99 -12.82 -69.93
C GLU A 280 -25.35 -13.86 -69.00
N LEU A 281 -25.77 -15.12 -69.13
CA LEU A 281 -25.34 -16.20 -68.23
C LEU A 281 -24.07 -16.93 -68.70
N HIS A 282 -23.55 -16.61 -69.89
CA HIS A 282 -22.57 -17.39 -70.64
C HIS A 282 -21.20 -17.59 -69.96
N SER A 283 -20.96 -16.93 -68.82
CA SER A 283 -19.70 -16.98 -68.08
C SER A 283 -19.82 -17.55 -66.67
N LEU A 284 -20.99 -18.06 -66.26
CA LEU A 284 -21.26 -18.62 -64.93
C LEU A 284 -21.60 -20.11 -65.02
N ASP A 285 -20.56 -20.95 -65.17
CA ASP A 285 -20.73 -22.40 -65.25
C ASP A 285 -21.12 -23.01 -63.88
N GLY A 286 -22.13 -23.90 -63.88
CA GLY A 286 -22.46 -24.76 -62.74
C GLY A 286 -23.38 -24.17 -61.67
N GLN A 287 -23.98 -23.00 -61.89
CA GLN A 287 -24.93 -22.38 -60.95
C GLN A 287 -26.31 -23.06 -61.00
N LYS A 288 -26.84 -23.45 -59.84
CA LYS A 288 -28.11 -24.21 -59.73
C LYS A 288 -29.32 -23.36 -59.33
N ASN A 289 -29.11 -22.19 -58.72
CA ASN A 289 -30.18 -21.34 -58.19
C ASN A 289 -30.36 -20.10 -59.07
N ILE A 290 -30.80 -20.29 -60.31
CA ILE A 290 -31.00 -19.22 -61.29
C ILE A 290 -32.48 -18.80 -61.28
N ILE A 291 -32.74 -17.51 -61.07
CA ILE A 291 -34.06 -16.92 -61.22
C ILE A 291 -34.08 -16.18 -62.55
N GLN A 292 -34.76 -16.74 -63.55
CA GLN A 292 -34.94 -16.08 -64.84
C GLN A 292 -36.18 -15.20 -64.81
N LEU A 293 -36.00 -13.90 -65.00
CA LEU A 293 -37.11 -12.96 -65.14
C LEU A 293 -37.74 -13.15 -66.53
N VAL A 294 -38.94 -13.72 -66.59
CA VAL A 294 -39.71 -13.90 -67.83
C VAL A 294 -40.78 -12.81 -67.90
N GLY A 295 -40.44 -11.65 -68.48
CA GLY A 295 -41.35 -10.52 -68.61
C GLY A 295 -41.26 -9.85 -69.99
N LYS A 296 -42.41 -9.57 -70.62
CA LYS A 296 -42.46 -8.65 -71.77
C LYS A 296 -42.10 -7.25 -71.29
N LYS A 297 -41.19 -6.57 -71.98
CA LYS A 297 -40.94 -5.14 -71.79
C LYS A 297 -42.27 -4.39 -71.90
N ALA A 298 -42.77 -3.85 -70.79
CA ALA A 298 -43.72 -2.76 -70.86
C ALA A 298 -42.92 -1.54 -71.33
N PHE A 299 -43.20 -1.10 -72.55
CA PHE A 299 -42.67 0.14 -73.10
C PHE A 299 -43.27 1.35 -72.39
#